data_AF-A0A368FH90-F1
#
_entry.id   AF-A0A368FH90-F1
#
_cell.length_a   1.000
_cell.length_b   1.000
_cell.length_c   1.000
_cell.angle_alpha   90.00
_cell.angle_beta   90.00
_cell.angle_gamma   90.00
#
_symmetry.space_group_name_H-M   'P 1'
#
loop_
_entity.id
_entity.type
_entity.pdbx_description
1 polymer ?
#
loop_
_entity_poly.entity_id
_entity_poly.type
_entity_poly.pdbx_seq_one_letter_code
_entity_poly.pdbx_strand_id
1 'polypeptide(L)'
;LQAVNAYKHSWADRRVPVILRANAAGIEQVDNRGVVIQSYPYRRIRKILKVSDCPGGFIIDVGDQLRRHLFASTKTDEFLRDVRRTAAENLGVIVPITNEAATLDEFARTRLGLCSRDDQITSYAEFKVQKYSRRHEQPVRRLLCLTETCLVERDPSTYSVVCATPLDQIVCLVRLEKDPQQFVVEYMNTDGRIYSAAERDLIIASLVDGARAAGNELVFVTSHRFDEALRLLPHGQLLDEDGESQCMRHVIAPPPGLKRSDLIRRFNANIPYTGLTYSVSQEGFFTENKGKVIVGALEAVLGECYEKDDPNYVYKCEAQLQCLRRLFASKSGFQAFTEVAG
;
A
#
# COMPACT_ATOMS: atom_id res chain seq x y z
N LEU A 1 27.42 11.82 2.50
CA LEU A 1 26.50 11.03 1.67
C LEU A 1 27.15 10.79 0.32
N GLN A 2 27.59 9.57 0.04
CA GLN A 2 28.26 9.28 -1.23
C GLN A 2 27.21 9.09 -2.33
N ALA A 3 27.24 9.97 -3.33
CA ALA A 3 26.45 9.83 -4.54
C ALA A 3 27.32 9.19 -5.63
N VAL A 4 26.77 8.22 -6.37
CA VAL A 4 27.45 7.56 -7.48
C VAL A 4 26.63 7.68 -8.75
N ASN A 5 27.30 8.02 -9.85
CA ASN A 5 26.71 7.93 -11.18
C ASN A 5 26.52 6.45 -11.53
N ALA A 6 25.33 6.11 -11.99
CA ALA A 6 24.95 4.76 -12.34
C ALA A 6 24.02 4.76 -13.57
N TYR A 7 23.78 3.57 -14.11
CA TYR A 7 22.74 3.31 -15.09
C TYR A 7 21.72 2.37 -14.49
N LYS A 8 20.44 2.70 -14.65
CA LYS A 8 19.33 1.79 -14.37
C LYS A 8 18.96 1.07 -15.65
N HIS A 9 18.92 -0.26 -15.62
CA HIS A 9 18.31 -1.02 -16.69
C HIS A 9 16.79 -0.92 -16.50
N SER A 10 16.13 -0.27 -17.45
CA SER A 10 14.68 -0.08 -17.45
C SER A 10 13.96 -1.35 -17.87
N TRP A 11 12.66 -1.40 -17.59
CA TRP A 11 11.78 -2.51 -17.97
C TRP A 11 11.60 -2.66 -19.49
N ALA A 12 11.98 -1.65 -20.27
CA ALA A 12 12.00 -1.63 -21.73
C ALA A 12 13.41 -1.88 -22.31
N ASP A 13 14.30 -2.49 -21.52
CA ASP A 13 15.69 -2.82 -21.89
C ASP A 13 16.57 -1.61 -22.27
N ARG A 14 16.14 -0.41 -21.89
CA ARG A 14 16.96 0.82 -22.04
C ARG A 14 17.80 1.06 -20.81
N ARG A 15 19.04 1.50 -21.00
CA ARG A 15 19.88 2.05 -19.93
C ARG A 15 19.54 3.51 -19.71
N VAL A 16 19.07 3.84 -18.51
CA VAL A 16 18.71 5.20 -18.11
C VAL A 16 19.77 5.71 -17.14
N PRO A 17 20.46 6.83 -17.42
CA PRO A 17 21.41 7.41 -16.48
C PRO A 17 20.68 7.85 -15.20
N VAL A 18 21.24 7.52 -14.05
CA VAL A 18 20.69 7.84 -12.73
C VAL A 18 21.82 8.15 -11.76
N ILE A 19 21.49 8.85 -10.68
CA ILE A 19 22.40 9.03 -9.55
C ILE A 19 21.84 8.20 -8.39
N LEU A 20 22.68 7.38 -7.79
CA LEU A 20 22.34 6.63 -6.58
C LEU A 20 23.01 7.25 -5.37
N ARG A 21 22.27 7.37 -4.28
CA ARG A 21 22.74 7.90 -3.00
C ARG A 21 22.36 6.95 -1.87
N ALA A 22 23.32 6.56 -1.05
CA ALA A 22 23.04 5.94 0.24
C ALA A 22 22.77 7.05 1.27
N ASN A 23 21.65 6.97 1.98
CA ASN A 23 21.31 7.86 3.09
C ASN A 23 21.01 7.08 4.36
N ALA A 24 20.65 7.75 5.46
CA ALA A 24 20.39 7.11 6.75
C ALA A 24 19.25 6.06 6.71
N ALA A 25 18.31 6.16 5.76
CA ALA A 25 17.10 5.33 5.72
C ALA A 25 17.07 4.31 4.56
N GLY A 26 17.88 4.51 3.51
CA GLY A 26 17.84 3.67 2.31
C GLY A 26 18.75 4.10 1.16
N ILE A 27 18.57 3.43 0.04
CA ILE A 27 19.16 3.81 -1.26
C ILE A 27 18.17 4.69 -2.01
N GLU A 28 18.60 5.84 -2.50
CA GLU A 28 17.78 6.74 -3.29
C GLU A 28 18.29 6.84 -4.72
N GLN A 29 17.36 6.83 -5.67
CA GLN A 29 17.56 7.27 -7.04
C GLN A 29 17.18 8.76 -7.10
N VAL A 30 18.15 9.61 -7.42
CA VAL A 30 17.94 11.05 -7.58
C VAL A 30 18.14 11.46 -9.04
N ASP A 31 17.42 12.50 -9.47
CA ASP A 31 17.64 13.13 -10.77
C ASP A 31 18.81 14.13 -10.72
N ASN A 32 19.11 14.77 -11.86
CA ASN A 32 20.18 15.75 -11.97
C ASN A 32 19.93 17.04 -11.15
N ARG A 33 18.69 17.26 -10.68
CA ARG A 33 18.29 18.39 -9.84
C ARG A 33 18.36 18.04 -8.35
N GLY A 34 18.73 16.80 -8.00
CA GLY A 34 18.75 16.29 -6.64
C GLY A 34 17.39 15.87 -6.09
N VAL A 35 16.35 15.84 -6.93
CA VAL A 35 15.00 15.40 -6.54
C VAL A 35 14.99 13.87 -6.45
N VAL A 36 14.45 13.35 -5.34
CA VAL A 36 14.32 11.91 -5.13
C VAL A 36 13.20 11.37 -6.02
N ILE A 37 13.60 10.56 -7.00
CA ILE A 37 12.70 9.88 -7.93
C ILE A 37 12.17 8.57 -7.32
N GLN A 38 13.02 7.87 -6.57
CA GLN A 38 12.68 6.59 -5.94
C GLN A 38 13.54 6.36 -4.71
N SER A 39 12.96 5.78 -3.67
CA SER A 39 13.69 5.30 -2.51
C SER A 39 13.51 3.79 -2.34
N TYR A 40 14.55 3.16 -1.83
CA TYR A 40 14.63 1.74 -1.49
C TYR A 40 15.05 1.64 -0.03
N PRO A 41 14.10 1.64 0.92
CA PRO A 41 14.40 1.61 2.35
C PRO A 41 15.20 0.37 2.73
N TYR A 42 16.24 0.50 3.56
CA TYR A 42 17.10 -0.65 3.91
C TYR A 42 16.30 -1.81 4.50
N ARG A 43 15.33 -1.51 5.37
CA ARG A 43 14.41 -2.50 5.97
C ARG A 43 13.61 -3.33 4.95
N ARG A 44 13.49 -2.86 3.70
CA ARG A 44 12.76 -3.51 2.61
C ARG A 44 13.68 -4.20 1.61
N ILE A 45 15.00 -4.01 1.69
CA ILE A 45 15.95 -4.70 0.82
C ILE A 45 16.12 -6.12 1.35
N ARG A 46 15.66 -7.11 0.58
CA ARG A 46 15.76 -8.52 0.97
C ARG A 46 17.15 -9.08 0.68
N LYS A 47 17.72 -8.73 -0.47
CA LYS A 47 19.12 -8.98 -0.80
C LYS A 47 19.61 -8.08 -1.94
N ILE A 48 20.92 -7.98 -2.05
CA ILE A 48 21.62 -7.41 -3.20
C ILE A 48 22.53 -8.48 -3.77
N LEU A 49 22.50 -8.67 -5.08
CA LEU A 49 23.35 -9.63 -5.79
C LEU A 49 24.08 -8.95 -6.94
N LYS A 50 25.27 -9.45 -7.28
CA LYS A 50 26.03 -8.96 -8.44
C LYS A 50 25.46 -9.54 -9.73
N VAL A 51 25.84 -8.95 -10.86
CA VAL A 51 25.45 -9.41 -12.20
C VAL A 51 26.70 -9.84 -12.95
N SER A 52 26.79 -11.12 -13.33
CA SER A 52 28.03 -11.72 -13.84
C SER A 52 28.41 -11.24 -15.24
N ASP A 53 27.43 -10.96 -16.08
CA ASP A 53 27.53 -10.51 -17.47
C ASP A 53 27.30 -8.99 -17.64
N CYS A 54 27.30 -8.23 -16.55
CA CYS A 54 27.19 -6.77 -16.56
C CYS A 54 28.25 -6.15 -15.63
N PRO A 55 29.37 -5.61 -16.16
CA PRO A 55 30.42 -5.00 -15.34
C PRO A 55 29.88 -3.91 -14.42
N GLY A 56 30.17 -4.04 -13.11
CA GLY A 56 29.65 -3.13 -12.09
C GLY A 56 28.15 -3.25 -11.84
N GLY A 57 27.48 -4.25 -12.41
CA GLY A 57 26.05 -4.51 -12.29
C GLY A 57 25.69 -5.14 -10.94
N PHE A 58 24.56 -4.70 -10.39
CA PHE A 58 23.97 -5.27 -9.18
C PHE A 58 22.44 -5.12 -9.20
N ILE A 59 21.76 -6.08 -8.59
CA ILE A 59 20.31 -6.12 -8.45
C ILE A 59 19.95 -5.92 -6.99
N ILE A 60 18.95 -5.08 -6.73
CA ILE A 60 18.31 -4.95 -5.42
C ILE A 60 16.97 -5.67 -5.48
N ASP A 61 16.79 -6.70 -4.64
CA ASP A 61 15.51 -7.37 -4.43
C ASP A 61 14.75 -6.65 -3.30
N VAL A 62 13.55 -6.14 -3.61
CA VAL A 62 12.80 -5.24 -2.72
C VAL A 62 11.44 -5.79 -2.35
N GLY A 63 11.16 -5.80 -1.05
CA GLY A 63 9.89 -6.22 -0.46
C GLY A 63 9.63 -7.72 -0.54
N ASP A 64 8.44 -8.14 -0.10
CA ASP A 64 8.08 -9.56 0.03
C ASP A 64 7.89 -10.23 -1.33
N GLN A 65 7.51 -9.44 -2.34
CA GLN A 65 7.36 -9.90 -3.71
C GLN A 65 8.68 -10.00 -4.48
N LEU A 66 9.82 -9.67 -3.83
CA LEU A 66 11.16 -9.74 -4.40
C LEU A 66 11.28 -9.00 -5.74
N ARG A 67 10.65 -7.83 -5.83
CA ARG A 67 10.73 -7.02 -7.05
C ARG A 67 12.17 -6.59 -7.27
N ARG A 68 12.69 -6.86 -8.47
CA ARG A 68 14.10 -6.68 -8.78
C ARG A 68 14.37 -5.33 -9.43
N HIS A 69 15.45 -4.67 -9.04
CA HIS A 69 15.90 -3.43 -9.63
C HIS A 69 17.39 -3.50 -9.99
N LEU A 70 17.70 -3.48 -11.28
CA LEU A 70 19.05 -3.58 -11.81
C LEU A 70 19.70 -2.20 -12.03
N PHE A 71 20.89 -2.05 -11.46
CA PHE A 71 21.75 -0.88 -11.61
C PHE A 71 23.17 -1.31 -12.01
N ALA A 72 23.92 -0.42 -12.64
CA ALA A 72 25.34 -0.61 -12.92
C ALA A 72 26.12 0.68 -12.68
N SER A 73 27.27 0.59 -12.02
CA SER A 73 28.18 1.72 -11.76
C SER A 73 29.63 1.26 -11.77
N THR A 74 30.55 2.16 -12.11
CA THR A 74 31.99 1.92 -11.96
C THR A 74 32.44 1.92 -10.49
N LYS A 75 31.61 2.45 -9.58
CA LYS A 75 31.89 2.54 -8.14
C LYS A 75 31.06 1.57 -7.29
N THR A 76 30.56 0.48 -7.88
CA THR A 76 29.63 -0.44 -7.21
C THR A 76 30.16 -1.00 -5.89
N ASP A 77 31.41 -1.48 -5.83
CA ASP A 77 31.95 -2.08 -4.60
C ASP A 77 32.17 -1.05 -3.48
N GLU A 78 32.50 0.20 -3.82
CA GLU A 78 32.59 1.30 -2.87
C GLU A 78 31.20 1.69 -2.36
N PHE A 79 30.24 1.85 -3.29
CA PHE A 79 28.86 2.18 -2.98
C PHE A 79 28.19 1.14 -2.08
N LEU A 80 28.33 -0.15 -2.38
CA LEU A 80 27.74 -1.23 -1.60
C LEU A 80 28.35 -1.37 -0.20
N ARG A 81 29.64 -1.03 -0.04
CA ARG A 81 30.26 -0.90 1.29
C ARG A 81 29.65 0.26 2.08
N ASP A 82 29.41 1.40 1.44
CA ASP A 82 28.78 2.57 2.08
C ASP A 82 27.32 2.29 2.46
N VAL A 83 26.56 1.59 1.61
CA VAL A 83 25.20 1.12 1.91
C VAL A 83 25.17 0.28 3.17
N ARG A 84 26.04 -0.74 3.28
CA ARG A 84 26.11 -1.61 4.48
C ARG A 84 26.48 -0.83 5.73
N ARG A 85 27.51 0.02 5.64
CA ARG A 85 27.96 0.87 6.76
C ARG A 85 26.83 1.77 7.23
N THR A 86 26.22 2.52 6.31
CA THR A 86 25.19 3.50 6.62
C THR A 86 23.94 2.84 7.21
N ALA A 87 23.51 1.69 6.67
CA ALA A 87 22.38 0.95 7.20
C ALA A 87 22.62 0.43 8.62
N ALA A 88 23.82 -0.08 8.90
CA ALA A 88 24.20 -0.57 10.23
C ALA A 88 24.33 0.58 11.24
N GLU A 89 25.02 1.66 10.88
CA GLU A 89 25.27 2.80 11.78
C GLU A 89 23.99 3.59 12.12
N ASN A 90 23.05 3.71 11.18
CA ASN A 90 21.87 4.57 11.37
C ASN A 90 20.62 3.80 11.79
N LEU A 91 20.46 2.53 11.36
CA LEU A 91 19.25 1.73 11.64
C LEU A 91 19.53 0.41 12.35
N GLY A 92 20.79 0.02 12.54
CA GLY A 92 21.13 -1.31 13.04
C GLY A 92 20.71 -2.45 12.09
N VAL A 93 20.49 -2.16 10.80
CA VAL A 93 20.04 -3.14 9.80
C VAL A 93 21.22 -3.64 8.99
N ILE A 94 21.35 -4.96 8.87
CA ILE A 94 22.33 -5.59 7.97
C ILE A 94 21.67 -5.76 6.60
N VAL A 95 22.17 -5.04 5.58
CA VAL A 95 21.75 -5.23 4.19
C VAL A 95 22.47 -6.45 3.61
N PRO A 96 21.75 -7.55 3.27
CA PRO A 96 22.39 -8.75 2.75
C PRO A 96 22.93 -8.49 1.35
N ILE A 97 24.23 -8.74 1.15
CA ILE A 97 24.83 -8.74 -0.20
C ILE A 97 25.45 -10.10 -0.40
N THR A 98 24.98 -10.82 -1.41
CA THR A 98 25.31 -12.21 -1.66
C THR A 98 26.48 -12.33 -2.64
N ASN A 99 27.22 -13.43 -2.53
CA ASN A 99 28.22 -13.80 -3.54
C ASN A 99 27.58 -14.45 -4.78
N GLU A 100 26.31 -14.84 -4.71
CA GLU A 100 25.50 -15.21 -5.86
C GLU A 100 25.52 -14.10 -6.92
N ALA A 101 25.63 -14.49 -8.18
CA ALA A 101 25.55 -13.58 -9.31
C ALA A 101 24.44 -14.05 -10.25
N ALA A 102 23.57 -13.12 -10.66
CA ALA A 102 22.58 -13.36 -11.71
C ALA A 102 23.12 -12.92 -13.07
N THR A 103 22.49 -13.39 -14.14
CA THR A 103 22.72 -12.86 -15.50
C THR A 103 21.70 -11.78 -15.86
N LEU A 104 21.98 -10.98 -16.89
CA LEU A 104 21.02 -10.04 -17.46
C LEU A 104 19.75 -10.75 -17.97
N ASP A 105 19.92 -11.93 -18.54
CA ASP A 105 18.86 -12.78 -19.07
C ASP A 105 17.96 -13.34 -17.95
N GLU A 106 18.56 -13.81 -16.85
CA GLU A 106 17.81 -14.17 -15.64
C GLU A 106 17.06 -12.97 -15.05
N PHE A 107 17.69 -11.79 -14.98
CA PHE A 107 17.01 -10.58 -14.55
C PHE A 107 15.81 -10.27 -15.45
N ALA A 108 15.96 -10.33 -16.78
CA ALA A 108 14.88 -10.07 -17.71
C ALA A 108 13.66 -10.99 -17.47
N ARG A 109 13.90 -12.27 -17.19
CA ARG A 109 12.84 -13.26 -16.87
C ARG A 109 12.23 -13.10 -15.48
N THR A 110 12.96 -12.57 -14.50
CA THR A 110 12.56 -12.59 -13.08
C THR A 110 12.38 -11.21 -12.46
N ARG A 111 12.44 -10.15 -13.27
CA ARG A 111 12.43 -8.75 -12.82
C ARG A 111 11.20 -8.36 -11.99
N LEU A 112 10.06 -9.00 -12.22
CA LEU A 112 8.81 -8.75 -11.47
C LEU A 112 8.78 -9.50 -10.14
N GLY A 113 9.85 -10.24 -9.79
CA GLY A 113 9.91 -11.07 -8.60
C GLY A 113 8.94 -12.24 -8.70
N LEU A 114 8.14 -12.47 -7.66
CA LEU A 114 7.18 -13.57 -7.60
C LEU A 114 6.06 -13.46 -8.65
N CYS A 115 5.78 -12.25 -9.14
CA CYS A 115 4.82 -12.01 -10.21
C CYS A 115 5.37 -12.27 -11.62
N SER A 116 6.57 -12.82 -11.78
CA SER A 116 7.19 -12.97 -13.12
C SER A 116 6.66 -14.16 -13.92
N ARG A 117 5.87 -15.05 -13.31
CA ARG A 117 5.32 -16.22 -13.99
C ARG A 117 4.24 -15.81 -15.00
N ASP A 118 4.15 -16.53 -16.11
CA ASP A 118 3.22 -16.20 -17.21
C ASP A 118 1.75 -16.18 -16.77
N ASP A 119 1.36 -17.11 -15.88
CA ASP A 119 0.02 -17.16 -15.31
C ASP A 119 -0.34 -15.90 -14.51
N GLN A 120 0.64 -15.29 -13.84
CA GLN A 120 0.46 -14.11 -13.00
C GLN A 120 0.33 -12.81 -13.81
N ILE A 121 0.81 -12.80 -15.06
CA ILE A 121 0.81 -11.62 -15.95
C ILE A 121 -0.19 -11.72 -17.11
N THR A 122 -0.87 -12.84 -17.26
CA THR A 122 -1.92 -13.04 -18.26
C THR A 122 -3.20 -12.34 -17.82
N SER A 123 -3.63 -11.34 -18.59
CA SER A 123 -4.71 -10.43 -18.21
C SER A 123 -6.05 -10.81 -18.83
N TYR A 124 -7.14 -10.69 -18.07
CA TYR A 124 -8.53 -10.89 -18.56
C TYR A 124 -9.28 -9.57 -18.76
N ALA A 125 -8.79 -8.46 -18.21
CA ALA A 125 -9.34 -7.13 -18.43
C ALA A 125 -8.22 -6.09 -18.57
N GLU A 126 -8.46 -5.06 -19.39
CA GLU A 126 -7.48 -4.01 -19.68
C GLU A 126 -8.15 -2.64 -19.76
N PHE A 127 -7.50 -1.66 -19.12
CA PHE A 127 -7.99 -0.28 -19.08
C PHE A 127 -6.92 0.69 -19.55
N LYS A 128 -7.33 1.69 -20.33
CA LYS A 128 -6.42 2.77 -20.76
C LYS A 128 -6.37 3.84 -19.68
N VAL A 129 -5.18 4.06 -19.11
CA VAL A 129 -5.00 5.03 -18.02
C VAL A 129 -3.84 5.97 -18.29
N GLN A 130 -3.86 7.13 -17.64
CA GLN A 130 -2.68 7.98 -17.49
C GLN A 130 -2.14 7.82 -16.07
N LYS A 131 -0.85 7.47 -15.95
CA LYS A 131 -0.17 7.31 -14.66
C LYS A 131 0.60 8.57 -14.30
N TYR A 132 0.40 9.05 -13.08
CA TYR A 132 1.15 10.15 -12.50
C TYR A 132 2.30 9.59 -11.67
N SER A 133 3.51 10.11 -11.87
CA SER A 133 4.70 9.66 -11.13
C SER A 133 5.74 10.76 -11.11
N ARG A 134 6.49 10.87 -10.01
CA ARG A 134 7.66 11.78 -9.90
C ARG A 134 8.75 11.52 -10.94
N ARG A 135 8.71 10.38 -11.64
CA ARG A 135 9.62 10.02 -12.73
C ARG A 135 9.41 10.84 -14.00
N HIS A 136 8.24 11.45 -14.16
CA HIS A 136 7.84 12.11 -15.39
C HIS A 136 7.14 13.43 -15.07
N GLU A 137 7.49 14.50 -15.78
CA GLU A 137 6.83 15.79 -15.62
C GLU A 137 5.36 15.75 -16.08
N GLN A 138 5.08 14.94 -17.09
CA GLN A 138 3.74 14.74 -17.64
C GLN A 138 3.23 13.32 -17.35
N PRO A 139 1.90 13.14 -17.21
CA PRO A 139 1.30 11.82 -17.04
C PRO A 139 1.63 10.89 -18.20
N VAL A 140 1.95 9.64 -17.90
CA VAL A 140 2.36 8.66 -18.92
C VAL A 140 1.25 7.67 -19.19
N ARG A 141 0.95 7.40 -20.47
CA ARG A 141 -0.03 6.41 -20.88
C ARG A 141 0.41 4.99 -20.47
N ARG A 142 -0.51 4.22 -19.90
CA ARG A 142 -0.33 2.81 -19.53
C ARG A 142 -1.60 2.02 -19.87
N LEU A 143 -1.43 0.74 -20.15
CA LEU A 143 -2.53 -0.21 -20.00
C LEU A 143 -2.47 -0.73 -18.57
N LEU A 144 -3.57 -0.59 -17.83
CA LEU A 144 -3.74 -1.14 -16.51
C LEU A 144 -4.57 -2.41 -16.65
N CYS A 145 -3.93 -3.55 -16.43
CA CYS A 145 -4.50 -4.85 -16.73
C CYS A 145 -4.73 -5.65 -15.44
N LEU A 146 -5.87 -6.34 -15.37
CA LEU A 146 -6.20 -7.26 -14.29
C LEU A 146 -5.92 -8.69 -14.71
N THR A 147 -5.21 -9.41 -13.84
CA THR A 147 -5.05 -10.87 -13.89
C THR A 147 -5.79 -11.50 -12.71
N GLU A 148 -5.79 -12.83 -12.61
CA GLU A 148 -6.44 -13.52 -11.49
C GLU A 148 -5.85 -13.12 -10.12
N THR A 149 -4.58 -12.71 -10.08
CA THR A 149 -3.84 -12.48 -8.84
C THR A 149 -3.12 -11.14 -8.78
N CYS A 150 -2.96 -10.43 -9.90
CA CYS A 150 -2.11 -9.24 -10.01
C CYS A 150 -2.79 -8.08 -10.74
N LEU A 151 -2.40 -6.86 -10.34
CA LEU A 151 -2.54 -5.64 -11.11
C LEU A 151 -1.27 -5.39 -11.92
N VAL A 152 -1.38 -5.37 -13.24
CA VAL A 152 -0.27 -5.29 -14.18
C VAL A 152 -0.32 -3.97 -14.94
N GLU A 153 0.83 -3.30 -15.06
CA GLU A 153 1.00 -2.13 -15.92
C GLU A 153 1.79 -2.53 -17.17
N ARG A 154 1.23 -2.27 -18.35
CA ARG A 154 1.91 -2.49 -19.63
C ARG A 154 2.18 -1.17 -20.35
N ASP A 155 3.25 -1.18 -21.14
CA ASP A 155 3.50 -0.13 -22.12
C ASP A 155 2.52 -0.28 -23.30
N PRO A 156 1.74 0.76 -23.66
CA PRO A 156 0.75 0.63 -24.73
C PRO A 156 1.34 0.40 -26.13
N SER A 157 2.61 0.74 -26.35
CA SER A 157 3.24 0.64 -27.67
C SER A 157 3.94 -0.71 -27.89
N THR A 158 4.61 -1.24 -26.87
CA THR A 158 5.34 -2.51 -26.96
C THR A 158 4.61 -3.68 -26.30
N TYR A 159 3.53 -3.40 -25.58
CA TYR A 159 2.79 -4.35 -24.74
C TYR A 159 3.62 -5.00 -23.62
N SER A 160 4.86 -4.54 -23.43
CA SER A 160 5.79 -5.06 -22.42
C SER A 160 5.29 -4.76 -21.01
N VAL A 161 5.47 -5.73 -20.10
CA VAL A 161 5.12 -5.55 -18.68
C VAL A 161 6.15 -4.64 -18.01
N VAL A 162 5.65 -3.51 -17.50
CA VAL A 162 6.42 -2.48 -16.78
C VAL A 162 6.41 -2.73 -15.28
N CYS A 163 5.30 -3.22 -14.76
CA CYS A 163 5.12 -3.51 -13.34
C CYS A 163 4.03 -4.56 -13.15
N ALA A 164 4.17 -5.39 -12.13
CA ALA A 164 3.10 -6.21 -11.59
C ALA A 164 3.10 -6.05 -10.06
N THR A 165 1.91 -5.98 -9.47
CA THR A 165 1.72 -5.99 -8.02
C THR A 165 0.60 -6.97 -7.71
N PRO A 166 0.74 -7.90 -6.74
CA PRO A 166 -0.36 -8.75 -6.36
C PRO A 166 -1.55 -7.94 -5.82
N LEU A 167 -2.75 -8.45 -6.07
CA LEU A 167 -4.00 -7.82 -5.63
C LEU A 167 -4.18 -7.91 -4.11
N ASP A 168 -3.59 -8.91 -3.46
CA ASP A 168 -3.55 -9.05 -1.99
C ASP A 168 -2.77 -7.93 -1.28
N GLN A 169 -1.92 -7.19 -2.01
CA GLN A 169 -1.16 -6.07 -1.47
C GLN A 169 -1.95 -4.75 -1.49
N ILE A 170 -3.14 -4.71 -2.10
CA ILE A 170 -3.97 -3.50 -2.15
C ILE A 170 -4.66 -3.32 -0.80
N VAL A 171 -4.48 -2.15 -0.18
CA VAL A 171 -5.18 -1.78 1.06
C VAL A 171 -6.54 -1.20 0.73
N CYS A 172 -6.55 -0.15 -0.09
CA CYS A 172 -7.78 0.52 -0.51
C CYS A 172 -7.61 1.21 -1.86
N LEU A 173 -8.76 1.56 -2.44
CA LEU A 173 -8.86 2.35 -3.65
C LEU A 173 -9.42 3.73 -3.27
N VAL A 174 -8.70 4.78 -3.64
CA VAL A 174 -9.11 6.16 -3.34
C VAL A 174 -9.76 6.74 -4.59
N ARG A 175 -11.07 6.99 -4.53
CA ARG A 175 -11.83 7.70 -5.56
C ARG A 175 -11.75 9.21 -5.29
N LEU A 176 -10.88 9.94 -6.00
CA LEU A 176 -10.67 11.36 -5.69
C LEU A 176 -11.92 12.20 -5.96
N GLU A 177 -12.32 13.01 -4.99
CA GLU A 177 -13.52 13.87 -5.10
C GLU A 177 -13.28 15.05 -6.05
N LYS A 178 -12.07 15.62 -6.00
CA LYS A 178 -11.72 16.84 -6.74
C LYS A 178 -11.53 16.61 -8.24
N ASP A 179 -11.28 15.38 -8.65
CA ASP A 179 -11.06 15.03 -10.06
C ASP A 179 -11.87 13.76 -10.38
N PRO A 180 -12.90 13.86 -11.23
CA PRO A 180 -13.80 12.75 -11.55
C PRO A 180 -13.12 11.62 -12.34
N GLN A 181 -11.92 11.84 -12.86
CA GLN A 181 -11.16 10.84 -13.61
C GLN A 181 -10.04 10.22 -12.78
N GLN A 182 -9.59 10.86 -11.69
CA GLN A 182 -8.46 10.36 -10.91
C GLN A 182 -8.84 9.40 -9.79
N PHE A 183 -7.99 8.40 -9.61
CA PHE A 183 -8.03 7.48 -8.49
C PHE A 183 -6.63 7.11 -8.02
N VAL A 184 -6.53 6.57 -6.81
CA VAL A 184 -5.28 6.07 -6.22
C VAL A 184 -5.45 4.62 -5.82
N VAL A 185 -4.44 3.79 -6.10
CA VAL A 185 -4.30 2.45 -5.51
C VAL A 185 -3.27 2.54 -4.40
N GLU A 186 -3.71 2.33 -3.15
CA GLU A 186 -2.86 2.31 -1.97
C GLU A 186 -2.45 0.87 -1.65
N TYR A 187 -1.16 0.66 -1.38
CA TYR A 187 -0.62 -0.66 -1.10
C TYR A 187 -0.17 -0.80 0.36
N MET A 188 -0.08 -2.04 0.86
CA MET A 188 0.36 -2.40 2.23
C MET A 188 1.70 -1.77 2.62
N ASN A 189 2.53 -1.52 1.61
CA ASN A 189 3.87 -0.99 1.78
C ASN A 189 3.94 0.55 1.74
N THR A 190 2.76 1.19 1.85
CA THR A 190 2.53 2.64 1.92
C THR A 190 2.86 3.41 0.65
N ASP A 191 3.16 2.69 -0.44
CA ASP A 191 3.18 3.24 -1.79
C ASP A 191 1.74 3.50 -2.27
N GLY A 192 1.55 4.62 -2.96
CA GLY A 192 0.28 5.00 -3.55
C GLY A 192 0.48 5.37 -5.01
N ARG A 193 -0.22 4.68 -5.92
CA ARG A 193 -0.12 4.94 -7.36
C ARG A 193 -1.35 5.68 -7.86
N ILE A 194 -1.10 6.82 -8.50
CA ILE A 194 -2.15 7.73 -8.97
C ILE A 194 -2.35 7.51 -10.47
N TYR A 195 -3.61 7.35 -10.86
CA TYR A 195 -4.04 7.16 -12.24
C TYR A 195 -5.20 8.09 -12.58
N SER A 196 -5.37 8.43 -13.86
CA SER A 196 -6.60 9.00 -14.38
C SER A 196 -7.15 8.23 -15.58
N ALA A 197 -8.49 8.13 -15.66
CA ALA A 197 -9.21 7.54 -16.77
C ALA A 197 -10.66 8.06 -16.83
N ALA A 198 -11.24 8.12 -18.03
CA ALA A 198 -12.65 8.50 -18.20
C ALA A 198 -13.60 7.48 -17.53
N GLU A 199 -13.24 6.19 -17.57
CA GLU A 199 -13.98 5.07 -16.98
C GLU A 199 -13.52 4.75 -15.54
N ARG A 200 -13.11 5.76 -14.76
CA ARG A 200 -12.57 5.59 -13.39
C ARG A 200 -13.39 4.65 -12.53
N ASP A 201 -14.70 4.89 -12.44
CA ASP A 201 -15.57 4.16 -11.52
C ASP A 201 -15.75 2.69 -11.96
N LEU A 202 -15.68 2.40 -13.27
CA LEU A 202 -15.62 1.03 -13.81
C LEU A 202 -14.32 0.34 -13.38
N ILE A 203 -13.18 1.03 -13.52
CA ILE A 203 -11.87 0.49 -13.11
C ILE A 203 -11.86 0.18 -11.61
N ILE A 204 -12.37 1.09 -10.78
CA ILE A 204 -12.47 0.88 -9.33
C ILE A 204 -13.34 -0.34 -9.02
N ALA A 205 -14.50 -0.47 -9.67
CA ALA A 205 -15.38 -1.63 -9.47
C ALA A 205 -14.68 -2.94 -9.86
N SER A 206 -14.02 -2.99 -11.03
CA SER A 206 -13.27 -4.16 -11.47
C SER A 206 -12.09 -4.48 -10.56
N LEU A 207 -11.41 -3.48 -9.99
CA LEU A 207 -10.32 -3.69 -9.03
C LEU A 207 -10.83 -4.26 -7.70
N VAL A 208 -11.97 -3.80 -7.19
CA VAL A 208 -12.59 -4.35 -5.97
C VAL A 208 -12.96 -5.82 -6.21
N ASP A 209 -13.61 -6.10 -7.33
CA ASP A 209 -14.04 -7.47 -7.66
C ASP A 209 -12.83 -8.39 -7.85
N GLY A 210 -11.86 -7.99 -8.68
CA GLY A 210 -10.64 -8.75 -8.92
C GLY A 210 -9.82 -8.98 -7.63
N ALA A 211 -9.71 -7.97 -6.76
CA ALA A 211 -8.99 -8.13 -5.49
C ALA A 211 -9.71 -9.10 -4.55
N ARG A 212 -11.04 -9.02 -4.44
CA ARG A 212 -11.82 -9.99 -3.63
C ARG A 212 -11.74 -11.41 -4.19
N ALA A 213 -11.84 -11.56 -5.51
CA ALA A 213 -11.65 -12.85 -6.18
C ALA A 213 -10.26 -13.45 -5.93
N ALA A 214 -9.24 -12.60 -5.80
CA ALA A 214 -7.87 -12.99 -5.42
C ALA A 214 -7.70 -13.26 -3.90
N GLY A 215 -8.76 -13.24 -3.11
CA GLY A 215 -8.74 -13.50 -1.66
C GLY A 215 -8.54 -12.26 -0.78
N ASN A 216 -8.48 -11.05 -1.36
CA ASN A 216 -8.40 -9.81 -0.60
C ASN A 216 -9.78 -9.26 -0.27
N GLU A 217 -10.43 -9.84 0.73
CA GLU A 217 -11.75 -9.41 1.21
C GLU A 217 -11.72 -8.05 1.93
N LEU A 218 -10.52 -7.59 2.33
CA LEU A 218 -10.32 -6.37 3.09
C LEU A 218 -10.33 -5.11 2.23
N VAL A 219 -10.25 -5.23 0.90
CA VAL A 219 -10.23 -4.10 -0.02
C VAL A 219 -11.53 -3.29 0.08
N PHE A 220 -11.37 -1.96 0.14
CA PHE A 220 -12.48 -1.02 0.19
C PHE A 220 -12.21 0.25 -0.62
N VAL A 221 -13.27 1.00 -0.88
CA VAL A 221 -13.22 2.29 -1.57
C VAL A 221 -13.39 3.40 -0.54
N THR A 222 -12.61 4.46 -0.68
CA THR A 222 -12.68 5.70 0.12
C THR A 222 -12.48 6.90 -0.80
N SER A 223 -12.91 8.09 -0.37
CA SER A 223 -12.69 9.33 -1.10
C SER A 223 -11.43 10.08 -0.68
N HIS A 224 -10.75 9.61 0.37
CA HIS A 224 -9.56 10.22 0.95
C HIS A 224 -8.39 9.24 1.02
N ARG A 225 -7.16 9.79 1.00
CA ARG A 225 -5.94 8.98 1.18
C ARG A 225 -6.00 8.28 2.54
N PHE A 226 -5.55 7.04 2.59
CA PHE A 226 -5.51 6.29 3.83
C PHE A 226 -4.50 6.92 4.78
N ASP A 227 -4.94 7.27 5.99
CA ASP A 227 -4.10 7.97 6.96
C ASP A 227 -3.30 6.95 7.78
N GLU A 228 -2.10 6.63 7.29
CA GLU A 228 -1.19 5.70 7.95
C GLU A 228 -0.88 6.10 9.39
N ALA A 229 -0.85 7.41 9.70
CA ALA A 229 -0.51 7.92 11.03
C ALA A 229 -1.56 7.56 12.09
N LEU A 230 -2.76 7.14 11.69
CA LEU A 230 -3.81 6.68 12.59
C LEU A 230 -3.69 5.19 12.95
N ARG A 231 -2.84 4.43 12.26
CA ARG A 231 -2.59 3.03 12.61
C ARG A 231 -1.70 2.91 13.85
N LEU A 232 -2.06 1.98 14.73
CA LEU A 232 -1.29 1.61 15.92
C LEU A 232 -0.28 0.51 15.63
N LEU A 233 -0.55 -0.29 14.60
CA LEU A 233 0.30 -1.38 14.16
C LEU A 233 0.57 -1.26 12.65
N PRO A 234 1.68 -1.82 12.15
CA PRO A 234 1.93 -1.92 10.72
C PRO A 234 0.76 -2.53 9.94
N HIS A 235 0.68 -2.23 8.64
CA HIS A 235 -0.30 -2.87 7.75
C HIS A 235 -0.16 -4.39 7.79
N GLY A 236 -1.29 -5.11 7.76
CA GLY A 236 -1.35 -6.56 7.86
C GLY A 236 -1.28 -7.13 9.29
N GLN A 237 -1.04 -6.29 10.31
CA GLN A 237 -1.16 -6.69 11.71
C GLN A 237 -2.52 -6.29 12.27
N LEU A 238 -3.09 -7.18 13.07
CA LEU A 238 -4.35 -6.98 13.80
C LEU A 238 -4.05 -6.50 15.22
N LEU A 239 -4.93 -5.66 15.76
CA LEU A 239 -4.93 -5.38 17.19
C LEU A 239 -5.21 -6.67 17.95
N ASP A 240 -4.77 -6.73 19.20
CA ASP A 240 -5.28 -7.72 20.15
C ASP A 240 -6.71 -7.33 20.62
N GLU A 241 -7.32 -8.21 21.40
CA GLU A 241 -8.68 -8.03 21.90
C GLU A 241 -8.83 -6.72 22.71
N ASP A 242 -7.85 -6.41 23.56
CA ASP A 242 -7.85 -5.22 24.38
C ASP A 242 -7.71 -3.95 23.54
N GLY A 243 -6.81 -3.94 22.56
CA GLY A 243 -6.63 -2.83 21.63
C GLY A 243 -7.87 -2.56 20.79
N GLU A 244 -8.51 -3.60 20.26
CA GLU A 244 -9.76 -3.49 19.49
C GLU A 244 -10.88 -2.90 20.37
N SER A 245 -11.02 -3.41 21.59
CA SER A 245 -12.00 -2.94 22.56
C SER A 245 -11.76 -1.49 22.97
N GLN A 246 -10.49 -1.11 23.14
CA GLN A 246 -10.12 0.26 23.48
C GLN A 246 -10.46 1.25 22.36
N CYS A 247 -10.36 0.84 21.08
CA CYS A 247 -10.80 1.68 19.97
C CYS A 247 -12.30 1.98 20.06
N MET A 248 -13.13 0.99 20.41
CA MET A 248 -14.57 1.21 20.63
C MET A 248 -14.83 2.13 21.84
N ARG A 249 -14.16 1.90 22.97
CA ARG A 249 -14.33 2.74 24.18
C ARG A 249 -13.97 4.20 23.93
N HIS A 250 -12.92 4.46 23.16
CA HIS A 250 -12.57 5.83 22.76
C HIS A 250 -13.64 6.48 21.88
N VAL A 251 -14.31 5.74 21.00
CA VAL A 251 -15.43 6.27 20.23
C VAL A 251 -16.63 6.59 21.14
N ILE A 252 -16.95 5.71 22.09
CA ILE A 252 -18.03 5.91 23.07
C ILE A 252 -17.77 7.17 23.91
N ALA A 253 -16.61 7.20 24.56
CA ALA A 253 -16.17 8.25 25.46
C ALA A 253 -14.81 8.81 25.01
N PRO A 254 -14.81 9.84 24.14
CA PRO A 254 -13.59 10.50 23.70
C PRO A 254 -12.76 11.01 24.89
N PRO A 255 -11.45 10.72 24.94
CA PRO A 255 -10.56 11.33 25.91
C PRO A 255 -10.56 12.87 25.81
N PRO A 256 -10.30 13.61 26.90
CA PRO A 256 -10.27 15.06 26.88
C PRO A 256 -9.35 15.63 25.79
N GLY A 257 -9.88 16.57 25.00
CA GLY A 257 -9.15 17.20 23.90
C GLY A 257 -9.17 16.46 22.56
N LEU A 258 -9.74 15.25 22.49
CA LEU A 258 -9.91 14.50 21.24
C LEU A 258 -11.35 14.57 20.73
N LYS A 259 -11.50 14.70 19.41
CA LYS A 259 -12.83 14.69 18.75
C LYS A 259 -13.23 13.26 18.41
N ARG A 260 -14.52 12.93 18.57
CA ARG A 260 -15.06 11.62 18.21
C ARG A 260 -14.83 11.29 16.73
N SER A 261 -14.97 12.27 15.83
CA SER A 261 -14.67 12.10 14.40
C SER A 261 -13.25 11.57 14.14
N ASP A 262 -12.25 12.00 14.91
CA ASP A 262 -10.87 11.53 14.76
C ASP A 262 -10.71 10.11 15.33
N LEU A 263 -11.45 9.79 16.40
CA LEU A 263 -11.46 8.45 17.01
C LEU A 263 -12.18 7.43 16.12
N ILE A 264 -13.22 7.84 15.38
CA ILE A 264 -13.88 7.05 14.33
C ILE A 264 -12.88 6.74 13.20
N ARG A 265 -12.11 7.73 12.75
CA ARG A 265 -11.06 7.50 11.73
C ARG A 265 -9.97 6.56 12.23
N ARG A 266 -9.53 6.72 13.49
CA ARG A 266 -8.57 5.82 14.13
C ARG A 266 -9.13 4.40 14.25
N PHE A 267 -10.40 4.24 14.62
CA PHE A 267 -11.07 2.94 14.61
C PHE A 267 -11.01 2.30 13.22
N ASN A 268 -11.43 3.03 12.16
CA ASN A 268 -11.40 2.51 10.78
C ASN A 268 -10.01 2.13 10.28
N ALA A 269 -8.97 2.86 10.72
CA ALA A 269 -7.59 2.59 10.35
C ALA A 269 -7.06 1.29 10.98
N ASN A 270 -7.59 0.87 12.13
CA ASN A 270 -7.09 -0.27 12.90
C ASN A 270 -7.98 -1.51 12.84
N ILE A 271 -9.27 -1.35 12.58
CA ILE A 271 -10.22 -2.47 12.47
C ILE A 271 -10.35 -2.91 11.02
N PRO A 272 -10.20 -4.23 10.72
CA PRO A 272 -10.36 -4.77 9.38
C PRO A 272 -11.66 -4.31 8.71
N TYR A 273 -11.63 -4.16 7.40
CA TYR A 273 -12.84 -3.78 6.66
C TYR A 273 -13.96 -4.82 6.84
N THR A 274 -13.62 -6.10 7.03
CA THR A 274 -14.57 -7.19 7.30
C THR A 274 -15.24 -7.12 8.67
N GLY A 275 -14.74 -6.30 9.61
CA GLY A 275 -15.37 -6.10 10.92
C GLY A 275 -14.43 -6.34 12.09
N LEU A 276 -15.03 -6.42 13.28
CA LEU A 276 -14.34 -6.71 14.55
C LEU A 276 -13.83 -8.17 14.58
N THR A 277 -12.58 -8.34 15.00
CA THR A 277 -11.92 -9.66 15.11
C THR A 277 -12.34 -10.39 16.38
N TYR A 278 -12.57 -9.65 17.48
CA TYR A 278 -12.87 -10.17 18.82
C TYR A 278 -14.27 -9.74 19.27
N SER A 279 -15.27 -10.03 18.44
CA SER A 279 -16.66 -9.60 18.65
C SER A 279 -17.48 -10.49 19.59
N VAL A 280 -16.95 -11.64 20.01
CA VAL A 280 -17.63 -12.61 20.87
C VAL A 280 -16.96 -12.59 22.24
N SER A 281 -17.76 -12.43 23.30
CA SER A 281 -17.27 -12.59 24.67
C SER A 281 -16.82 -14.03 24.91
N GLN A 282 -15.60 -14.23 25.40
CA GLN A 282 -15.19 -15.53 25.95
C GLN A 282 -15.96 -15.79 27.27
N GLU A 283 -16.23 -17.05 27.59
CA GLU A 283 -16.91 -17.41 28.85
C GLU A 283 -15.95 -17.30 30.04
N GLY A 284 -16.29 -16.48 31.03
CA GLY A 284 -15.50 -16.32 32.25
C GLY A 284 -16.06 -15.29 33.22
N PHE A 285 -15.73 -15.41 34.51
CA PHE A 285 -16.34 -14.64 35.61
C PHE A 285 -16.03 -13.12 35.59
N PHE A 286 -14.97 -12.70 34.89
CA PHE A 286 -14.54 -11.30 34.74
C PHE A 286 -14.60 -10.82 33.28
N THR A 287 -15.42 -11.44 32.44
CA THR A 287 -15.44 -11.16 31.01
C THR A 287 -16.30 -9.94 30.69
N GLU A 288 -15.73 -9.01 29.91
CA GLU A 288 -16.43 -7.83 29.45
C GLU A 288 -17.59 -8.24 28.53
N ASN A 289 -18.77 -7.62 28.71
CA ASN A 289 -19.88 -7.82 27.80
C ASN A 289 -19.61 -7.05 26.49
N LYS A 290 -18.97 -7.73 25.53
CA LYS A 290 -18.57 -7.15 24.23
C LYS A 290 -19.78 -6.64 23.46
N GLY A 291 -20.91 -7.33 23.56
CA GLY A 291 -22.15 -6.90 22.92
C GLY A 291 -22.58 -5.50 23.36
N LYS A 292 -22.52 -5.21 24.67
CA LYS A 292 -22.82 -3.86 25.19
C LYS A 292 -21.84 -2.81 24.69
N VAL A 293 -20.55 -3.12 24.60
CA VAL A 293 -19.53 -2.19 24.09
C VAL A 293 -19.76 -1.90 22.59
N ILE A 294 -20.06 -2.93 21.80
CA ILE A 294 -20.36 -2.79 20.37
C ILE A 294 -21.60 -1.91 20.18
N VAL A 295 -22.68 -2.17 20.91
CA VAL A 295 -23.92 -1.39 20.82
C VAL A 295 -23.69 0.06 21.27
N GLY A 296 -22.98 0.28 22.39
CA GLY A 296 -22.63 1.64 22.83
C GLY A 296 -21.78 2.39 21.80
N ALA A 297 -20.85 1.71 21.13
CA ALA A 297 -20.08 2.31 20.04
C ALA A 297 -20.96 2.65 18.83
N LEU A 298 -21.90 1.77 18.46
CA LEU A 298 -22.88 2.03 17.41
C LEU A 298 -23.72 3.28 17.72
N GLU A 299 -24.29 3.37 18.92
CA GLU A 299 -25.07 4.53 19.36
C GLU A 299 -24.24 5.82 19.31
N ALA A 300 -22.99 5.77 19.80
CA ALA A 300 -22.09 6.92 19.78
C ALA A 300 -21.73 7.37 18.35
N VAL A 301 -21.58 6.43 17.41
CA VAL A 301 -21.30 6.75 16.00
C VAL A 301 -22.56 7.28 15.31
N LEU A 302 -23.73 6.69 15.56
CA LEU A 302 -25.02 7.16 15.00
C LEU A 302 -25.41 8.54 15.52
N GLY A 303 -25.06 8.85 16.78
CA GLY A 303 -25.31 10.17 17.37
C GLY A 303 -24.47 11.31 16.81
N GLU A 304 -23.42 11.01 16.02
CA GLU A 304 -22.65 12.05 15.34
C GLU A 304 -23.44 12.59 14.13
N CYS A 305 -23.63 13.90 14.09
CA CYS A 305 -24.19 14.61 12.95
C CYS A 305 -23.18 15.63 12.47
N TYR A 306 -22.95 15.67 11.15
CA TYR A 306 -22.05 16.62 10.51
C TYR A 306 -22.87 17.53 9.59
N GLU A 307 -22.56 18.81 9.58
CA GLU A 307 -23.24 19.80 8.74
C GLU A 307 -22.44 20.06 7.46
N LYS A 308 -23.10 20.51 6.37
CA LYS A 308 -22.42 20.64 5.06
C LYS A 308 -21.28 21.66 5.05
N ASP A 309 -21.33 22.63 5.94
CA ASP A 309 -20.33 23.67 6.17
C ASP A 309 -19.18 23.20 7.08
N ASP A 310 -19.29 22.03 7.71
CA ASP A 310 -18.20 21.45 8.48
C ASP A 310 -16.96 21.24 7.61
N PRO A 311 -15.76 21.61 8.12
CA PRO A 311 -14.51 21.22 7.50
C PRO A 311 -14.44 19.71 7.34
N ASN A 312 -14.15 19.26 6.12
CA ASN A 312 -14.10 17.85 5.73
C ASN A 312 -15.41 17.08 5.99
N TYR A 313 -16.57 17.74 5.87
CA TYR A 313 -17.90 17.13 5.99
C TYR A 313 -18.02 15.75 5.33
N VAL A 314 -17.70 15.66 4.04
CA VAL A 314 -17.80 14.41 3.27
C VAL A 314 -16.92 13.31 3.87
N TYR A 315 -15.70 13.67 4.29
CA TYR A 315 -14.79 12.71 4.90
C TYR A 315 -15.29 12.20 6.25
N LYS A 316 -15.85 13.08 7.08
CA LYS A 316 -16.41 12.69 8.39
C LYS A 316 -17.60 11.74 8.19
N CYS A 317 -18.51 12.04 7.27
CA CYS A 317 -19.62 11.17 6.92
C CYS A 317 -19.15 9.82 6.36
N GLU A 318 -18.17 9.81 5.46
CA GLU A 318 -17.59 8.57 4.95
C GLU A 318 -16.98 7.72 6.08
N ALA A 319 -16.19 8.34 6.97
CA ALA A 319 -15.59 7.65 8.10
C ALA A 319 -16.65 7.09 9.05
N GLN A 320 -17.74 7.82 9.29
CA GLN A 320 -18.88 7.35 10.08
C GLN A 320 -19.50 6.10 9.45
N LEU A 321 -19.82 6.12 8.16
CA LEU A 321 -20.39 4.97 7.44
C LEU A 321 -19.44 3.76 7.43
N GLN A 322 -18.15 3.99 7.22
CA GLN A 322 -17.10 2.97 7.28
C GLN A 322 -16.99 2.31 8.66
N CYS A 323 -17.19 3.08 9.73
CA CYS A 323 -17.18 2.58 11.10
C CYS A 323 -18.45 1.76 11.40
N LEU A 324 -19.61 2.29 11.05
CA LEU A 324 -20.89 1.58 11.18
C LEU A 324 -20.86 0.23 10.46
N ARG A 325 -20.35 0.18 9.21
CA ARG A 325 -20.21 -1.07 8.45
C ARG A 325 -19.42 -2.13 9.22
N ARG A 326 -18.31 -1.75 9.87
CA ARG A 326 -17.45 -2.68 10.63
C ARG A 326 -18.13 -3.15 11.92
N LEU A 327 -18.85 -2.27 12.60
CA LEU A 327 -19.61 -2.61 13.81
C LEU A 327 -20.79 -3.54 13.49
N PHE A 328 -21.53 -3.27 12.40
CA PHE A 328 -22.64 -4.11 11.94
C PHE A 328 -22.22 -5.50 11.43
N ALA A 329 -20.95 -5.69 11.09
CA ALA A 329 -20.43 -7.00 10.71
C ALA A 329 -20.30 -7.98 11.90
N SER A 330 -20.53 -7.52 13.14
CA SER A 330 -20.61 -8.38 14.32
C SER A 330 -22.04 -8.87 14.58
N LYS A 331 -22.18 -9.99 15.29
CA LYS A 331 -23.50 -10.52 15.70
C LYS A 331 -24.32 -9.49 16.49
N SER A 332 -23.71 -8.86 17.50
CA SER A 332 -24.40 -7.86 18.33
C SER A 332 -24.75 -6.61 17.55
N GLY A 333 -23.87 -6.16 16.64
CA GLY A 333 -24.16 -5.02 15.79
C GLY A 333 -25.30 -5.30 14.80
N PHE A 334 -25.28 -6.46 14.13
CA PHE A 334 -26.35 -6.87 13.24
C PHE A 334 -27.70 -7.00 13.97
N GLN A 335 -27.69 -7.59 15.17
CA GLN A 335 -28.89 -7.69 16.00
C GLN A 335 -29.47 -6.31 16.33
N ALA A 336 -28.63 -5.37 16.76
CA ALA A 336 -29.06 -3.99 17.05
C ALA A 336 -29.67 -3.30 15.82
N PHE A 337 -29.19 -3.59 14.61
CA PHE A 337 -29.79 -3.07 13.37
C PHE A 337 -31.19 -3.65 13.12
N THR A 338 -31.40 -4.94 13.37
CA THR A 338 -32.69 -5.61 13.13
C THR A 338 -33.76 -5.32 14.18
N GLU A 339 -33.38 -4.82 15.36
CA GLU A 339 -34.30 -4.51 16.47
C GLU A 339 -34.91 -3.10 16.39
N VAL A 340 -34.45 -2.26 15.46
CA VAL A 340 -35.04 -0.93 15.23
C VAL A 340 -36.37 -1.08 14.49
N ALA A 341 -37.46 -0.62 15.10
CA ALA A 341 -38.75 -0.50 14.41
C ALA A 341 -38.62 0.54 13.28
N GLY A 342 -38.91 0.11 12.04
CA GLY A 342 -38.76 0.92 10.82
C GLY A 342 -39.72 2.09 10.69
#